data_AF-A0A183T6J2-F1
#
_entry.id   AF-A0A183T6J2-F1
#
_cell.length_a   1.000
_cell.length_b   1.000
_cell.length_c   1.000
_cell.angle_alpha   90.00
_cell.angle_beta   90.00
_cell.angle_gamma   90.00
#
_symmetry.space_group_name_H-M   'P 1'
#
loop_
_entity.id
_entity.type
_entity.pdbx_description
1 polymer ?
#
loop_
_entity_poly.entity_id
_entity_poly.type
_entity_poly.pdbx_seq_one_letter_code
_entity_poly.pdbx_strand_id
1 'polypeptide(L)'
;MVGSPSLEFFFSQLRACTCLIHGPDYSKRNLDCLSRHLKCLFNIIITERPPDIQPIPASFSDSPHTTEQCQPFGPILVAFAKSAFLQQLVVWVDPARVPIDIRSFLLRFIFLHLDLLISQAKQNVLHSPDVLRPILHLLVYTKHLQEVQFSQELSHLLKSLCVLLCRDSSVLKYSRKGPAGDNVRDAFLLIVALSVRDPDVAQYLTSGSDLCPVLATGLSGLYSSLPKKLIVSSTGPQNGISPSKELYVSGAGWHRLSKQEWSSCQPLSQFLSTLDFCDLAVRKASVPVRKHILFYIYSGFLLPVLGSALHQDSVDEVVAATAYLELFLRRLTEPALIGVFLRFIITAEFDSLPVLSTLINRLNLNPTLSMVTLSLFRTVLGLNCEDAMYSLVFQ
;
A
#
# COMPACT_ATOMS: atom_id res chain seq x y z
N MET A 1 16.07 -32.60 26.37
CA MET A 1 14.95 -31.91 25.70
C MET A 1 14.53 -32.79 24.53
N VAL A 2 13.52 -33.62 24.72
CA VAL A 2 12.99 -34.52 23.67
C VAL A 2 12.10 -33.67 22.77
N GLY A 3 12.49 -33.50 21.51
CA GLY A 3 11.65 -32.80 20.53
C GLY A 3 10.31 -33.51 20.41
N SER A 4 9.22 -32.76 20.29
CA SER A 4 7.92 -33.37 19.99
C SER A 4 8.03 -34.15 18.67
N PRO A 5 7.43 -35.35 18.55
CA PRO A 5 7.55 -36.20 17.35
C PRO A 5 7.05 -35.50 16.07
N SER A 6 6.18 -34.51 16.21
CA SER A 6 5.72 -33.64 15.12
C SER A 6 6.82 -32.75 14.55
N LEU A 7 7.78 -32.31 15.37
CA LEU A 7 8.84 -31.38 14.98
C LEU A 7 10.00 -32.09 14.27
N GLU A 8 10.31 -33.32 14.67
CA GLU A 8 11.24 -34.18 13.94
C GLU A 8 10.69 -34.57 12.56
N PHE A 9 9.40 -34.95 12.51
CA PHE A 9 8.74 -35.24 11.24
C PHE A 9 8.69 -34.00 10.33
N PHE A 10 8.41 -32.81 10.90
CA PHE A 10 8.48 -31.54 10.17
C PHE A 10 9.86 -31.32 9.53
N PHE A 11 10.96 -31.46 10.28
CA PHE A 11 12.30 -31.28 9.73
C PHE A 11 12.66 -32.33 8.67
N SER A 12 12.17 -33.56 8.80
CA SER A 12 12.32 -34.59 7.78
C SER A 12 11.64 -34.18 6.46
N GLN A 13 10.38 -33.73 6.53
CA GLN A 13 9.64 -33.26 5.35
C GLN A 13 10.27 -32.00 4.74
N LEU A 14 10.74 -31.08 5.56
CA LEU A 14 11.42 -29.85 5.14
C LEU A 14 12.70 -30.17 4.37
N ARG A 15 13.56 -31.05 4.91
CA ARG A 15 14.80 -31.48 4.22
C ARG A 15 14.49 -32.15 2.89
N ALA A 16 13.48 -33.03 2.86
CA ALA A 16 13.07 -33.68 1.61
C ALA A 16 12.64 -32.64 0.56
N CYS A 17 11.81 -31.65 0.93
CA CYS A 17 11.43 -30.57 0.03
C CYS A 17 12.65 -29.77 -0.45
N THR A 18 13.55 -29.38 0.46
CA THR A 18 14.77 -28.62 0.12
C THR A 18 15.68 -29.40 -0.84
N CYS A 19 15.82 -30.72 -0.68
CA CYS A 19 16.59 -31.55 -1.61
C CYS A 19 15.98 -31.58 -3.02
N LEU A 20 14.65 -31.67 -3.13
CA LEU A 20 13.94 -31.74 -4.42
C LEU A 20 14.01 -30.43 -5.22
N ILE A 21 14.28 -29.29 -4.56
CA ILE A 21 14.42 -27.97 -5.19
C ILE A 21 15.88 -27.51 -5.35
N HIS A 22 16.88 -28.33 -5.00
CA HIS A 22 18.30 -27.95 -5.05
C HIS A 22 18.90 -27.90 -6.47
N GLY A 23 18.13 -28.27 -7.51
CA GLY A 23 18.56 -28.26 -8.91
C GLY A 23 17.41 -28.08 -9.91
N PRO A 24 17.70 -27.95 -11.21
CA PRO A 24 16.71 -27.69 -12.25
C PRO A 24 15.98 -28.97 -12.73
N ASP A 25 15.63 -29.88 -11.81
CA ASP A 25 14.82 -31.06 -12.14
C ASP A 25 13.33 -30.72 -12.03
N TYR A 26 12.70 -30.50 -13.18
CA TYR A 26 11.26 -30.24 -13.28
C TYR A 26 10.49 -31.44 -13.84
N SER A 27 11.05 -32.65 -13.73
CA SER A 27 10.38 -33.87 -14.17
C SER A 27 9.08 -34.11 -13.40
N LYS A 28 8.10 -34.72 -14.05
CA LYS A 28 6.82 -35.09 -13.41
C LYS A 28 7.03 -35.88 -12.11
N ARG A 29 8.00 -36.80 -12.10
CA ARG A 29 8.36 -37.58 -10.91
C ARG A 29 8.84 -36.69 -9.76
N ASN A 30 9.69 -35.70 -10.05
CA ASN A 30 10.17 -34.77 -9.03
C ASN A 30 9.02 -33.91 -8.48
N LEU A 31 8.16 -33.37 -9.36
CA LEU A 31 7.00 -32.56 -8.98
C LEU A 31 5.96 -33.34 -8.16
N ASP A 32 5.69 -34.60 -8.52
CA ASP A 32 4.79 -35.48 -7.76
C ASP A 32 5.36 -35.81 -6.36
N CYS A 33 6.68 -36.02 -6.27
CA CYS A 33 7.37 -36.16 -4.98
C CYS A 33 7.29 -34.87 -4.16
N LEU A 34 7.57 -33.72 -4.77
CA LEU A 34 7.54 -32.42 -4.11
C LEU A 34 6.13 -32.11 -3.61
N SER A 35 5.09 -32.38 -4.39
CA SER A 35 3.69 -32.17 -3.98
C SER A 35 3.34 -32.96 -2.73
N ARG A 36 3.75 -34.23 -2.65
CA ARG A 36 3.48 -35.07 -1.47
C ARG A 36 4.16 -34.50 -0.22
N HIS A 37 5.44 -34.15 -0.31
CA HIS A 37 6.18 -33.61 0.84
C HIS A 37 5.69 -32.20 1.21
N LEU A 38 5.38 -31.32 0.24
CA LEU A 38 4.78 -30.01 0.49
C LEU A 38 3.44 -30.10 1.20
N LYS A 39 2.55 -31.00 0.77
CA LYS A 39 1.26 -31.25 1.43
C LYS A 39 1.47 -31.71 2.87
N CYS A 40 2.39 -32.64 3.12
CA CYS A 40 2.72 -33.08 4.47
C CYS A 40 3.27 -31.93 5.31
N LEU A 41 4.26 -31.19 4.78
CA LEU A 41 4.89 -30.05 5.44
C LEU A 41 3.85 -28.98 5.82
N PHE A 42 3.02 -28.55 4.87
CA PHE A 42 2.02 -27.51 5.09
C PHE A 42 0.88 -27.97 5.98
N ASN A 43 0.47 -29.25 5.91
CA ASN A 43 -0.55 -29.77 6.83
C ASN A 43 -0.10 -29.75 8.29
N ILE A 44 1.19 -29.99 8.57
CA ILE A 44 1.74 -29.87 9.92
C ILE A 44 1.64 -28.41 10.41
N ILE A 45 1.97 -27.43 9.55
CA ILE A 45 1.85 -26.00 9.88
C ILE A 45 0.38 -25.59 10.07
N ILE A 46 -0.51 -26.03 9.17
CA ILE A 46 -1.95 -25.72 9.19
C ILE A 46 -2.62 -26.23 10.46
N THR A 47 -2.22 -27.41 10.93
CA THR A 47 -2.82 -28.03 12.12
C THR A 47 -2.35 -27.42 13.43
N GLU A 48 -1.21 -26.73 13.43
CA GLU A 48 -0.60 -26.09 14.61
C GLU A 48 -1.48 -24.95 15.15
N ARG A 49 -1.87 -25.04 16.42
CA ARG A 49 -2.61 -23.98 17.12
C ARG A 49 -1.64 -22.92 17.66
N PRO A 50 -2.05 -21.65 17.76
CA PRO A 50 -1.24 -20.66 18.46
C PRO A 50 -1.01 -21.09 19.92
N PRO A 51 0.16 -20.83 20.51
CA PRO A 51 0.42 -21.04 21.93
C PRO A 51 -0.59 -20.30 22.80
N ASP A 52 -1.08 -20.96 23.85
CA ASP A 52 -2.00 -20.36 24.82
C ASP A 52 -1.29 -19.19 25.55
N ILE A 53 -1.88 -18.00 25.50
CA ILE A 53 -1.42 -16.86 26.30
C ILE A 53 -1.71 -17.19 27.77
N GLN A 54 -0.68 -17.42 28.57
CA GLN A 54 -0.85 -17.40 30.02
C GLN A 54 -1.25 -15.98 30.45
N PRO A 55 -2.35 -15.79 31.20
CA PRO A 55 -2.72 -14.46 31.68
C PRO A 55 -1.62 -13.94 32.60
N ILE A 56 -1.09 -12.76 32.27
CA ILE A 56 -0.14 -12.03 33.12
C ILE A 56 -0.85 -11.75 34.46
N PRO A 57 -0.27 -12.07 35.63
CA PRO A 57 -0.86 -11.71 36.91
C PRO A 57 -1.01 -10.18 36.98
N ALA A 58 -2.18 -9.73 37.40
CA ALA A 58 -2.58 -8.33 37.46
C ALA A 58 -1.78 -7.53 38.50
N SER A 59 -0.51 -7.28 38.22
CA SER A 59 0.27 -6.23 38.88
C SER A 59 1.11 -5.53 37.82
N PHE A 60 0.89 -4.21 37.73
CA PHE A 60 1.54 -3.23 36.85
C PHE A 60 1.02 -3.11 35.41
N SER A 61 -0.06 -2.34 35.23
CA SER A 61 -0.22 -1.49 34.05
C SER A 61 -1.17 -0.32 34.32
N ASP A 62 -0.65 0.76 34.90
CA ASP A 62 -1.20 2.10 34.68
C ASP A 62 -0.57 2.65 33.40
N SER A 63 -1.30 2.58 32.28
CA SER A 63 -1.23 3.53 31.15
C SER A 63 -2.13 3.09 29.98
N PRO A 64 -2.91 3.99 29.36
CA PRO A 64 -3.75 3.67 28.20
C PRO A 64 -2.97 3.95 26.91
N HIS A 65 -2.07 3.04 26.52
CA HIS A 65 -1.58 2.97 25.15
C HIS A 65 -1.77 1.54 24.65
N THR A 66 -2.65 1.41 23.65
CA THR A 66 -3.11 0.20 22.99
C THR A 66 -1.93 -0.57 22.37
N THR A 67 -1.31 -1.47 23.13
CA THR A 67 -0.42 -2.50 22.59
C THR A 67 -1.29 -3.63 22.05
N GLU A 68 -1.53 -3.64 20.74
CA GLU A 68 -2.01 -4.81 20.00
C GLU A 68 -1.05 -5.99 20.32
N GLN A 69 -1.43 -6.86 21.24
CA GLN A 69 -0.65 -8.05 21.60
C GLN A 69 -0.71 -9.04 20.43
N CYS A 70 0.33 -9.05 19.61
CA CYS A 70 0.52 -10.04 18.55
C CYS A 70 0.67 -11.42 19.21
N GLN A 71 -0.24 -12.36 18.93
CA GLN A 71 -0.16 -13.72 19.47
C GLN A 71 1.19 -14.36 19.08
N PRO A 72 1.92 -14.98 20.03
CA PRO A 72 3.17 -15.64 19.69
C PRO A 72 2.90 -16.78 18.68
N PHE A 73 3.81 -17.01 17.74
CA PHE A 73 3.68 -18.12 16.79
C PHE A 73 4.01 -19.46 17.45
N GLY A 74 3.40 -20.53 16.95
CA GLY A 74 3.77 -21.88 17.32
C GLY A 74 5.22 -22.24 16.90
N PRO A 75 5.88 -23.17 17.62
CA PRO A 75 7.27 -23.54 17.35
C PRO A 75 7.53 -24.05 15.93
N ILE A 76 6.55 -24.70 15.29
CA ILE A 76 6.68 -25.23 13.93
C ILE A 76 6.65 -24.07 12.92
N LEU A 77 5.71 -23.14 13.06
CA LEU A 77 5.68 -21.94 12.22
C LEU A 77 6.97 -21.10 12.37
N VAL A 78 7.50 -20.96 13.58
CA VAL A 78 8.79 -20.27 13.83
C VAL A 78 9.94 -21.00 13.15
N ALA A 79 10.00 -22.33 13.26
CA ALA A 79 11.03 -23.13 12.59
C ALA A 79 10.93 -23.04 11.06
N PHE A 80 9.71 -23.03 10.53
CA PHE A 80 9.45 -22.86 9.11
C PHE A 80 9.92 -21.49 8.61
N ALA A 81 9.55 -20.40 9.29
CA ALA A 81 10.00 -19.06 8.96
C ALA A 81 11.55 -18.95 8.93
N LYS A 82 12.22 -19.51 9.94
CA LYS A 82 13.69 -19.51 10.04
C LYS A 82 14.39 -20.37 8.99
N SER A 83 13.72 -21.34 8.39
CA SER A 83 14.31 -22.24 7.40
C SER A 83 14.63 -21.59 6.06
N ALA A 84 14.04 -20.41 5.78
CA ALA A 84 14.09 -19.73 4.48
C ALA A 84 13.64 -20.61 3.29
N PHE A 85 12.89 -21.70 3.54
CA PHE A 85 12.45 -22.62 2.49
C PHE A 85 11.61 -21.93 1.43
N LEU A 86 10.68 -21.05 1.82
CA LEU A 86 9.87 -20.29 0.84
C LEU A 86 10.74 -19.38 -0.03
N GLN A 87 11.79 -18.78 0.53
CA GLN A 87 12.73 -17.98 -0.26
C GLN A 87 13.48 -18.85 -1.28
N GLN A 88 13.92 -20.05 -0.87
CA GLN A 88 14.55 -21.02 -1.78
C GLN A 88 13.58 -21.47 -2.88
N LEU A 89 12.32 -21.73 -2.52
CA LEU A 89 11.26 -22.12 -3.45
C LEU A 89 11.01 -21.03 -4.50
N VAL A 90 10.95 -19.77 -4.09
CA VAL A 90 10.79 -18.61 -4.99
C VAL A 90 11.96 -18.48 -5.95
N VAL A 91 13.20 -18.67 -5.48
CA VAL A 91 14.40 -18.68 -6.33
C VAL A 91 14.42 -19.86 -7.31
N TRP A 92 13.88 -21.02 -6.91
CA TRP A 92 13.81 -22.21 -7.75
C TRP A 92 12.79 -22.07 -8.89
N VAL A 93 11.71 -21.30 -8.67
CA VAL A 93 10.68 -21.01 -9.69
C VAL A 93 10.87 -19.67 -10.40
N ASP A 94 12.05 -19.06 -10.26
CA ASP A 94 12.40 -17.83 -10.96
C ASP A 94 12.23 -18.01 -12.48
N PRO A 95 11.42 -17.14 -13.16
CA PRO A 95 11.21 -17.20 -14.61
C PRO A 95 12.50 -17.19 -15.42
N ALA A 96 13.59 -16.62 -14.92
CA ALA A 96 14.89 -16.61 -15.59
C ALA A 96 15.56 -18.00 -15.63
N ARG A 97 15.20 -18.90 -14.71
CA ARG A 97 15.77 -20.25 -14.58
C ARG A 97 14.88 -21.34 -15.18
N VAL A 98 13.56 -21.11 -15.13
CA VAL A 98 12.56 -22.10 -15.55
C VAL A 98 12.29 -22.00 -17.06
N PRO A 99 12.41 -23.12 -17.80
CA PRO A 99 11.99 -23.20 -19.21
C PRO A 99 10.55 -22.71 -19.44
N ILE A 100 10.33 -22.00 -20.56
CA ILE A 100 9.08 -21.30 -20.85
C ILE A 100 7.88 -22.27 -20.90
N ASP A 101 8.08 -23.45 -21.46
CA ASP A 101 7.07 -24.50 -21.66
C ASP A 101 6.45 -25.02 -20.36
N ILE A 102 7.23 -25.09 -19.28
CA ILE A 102 6.75 -25.59 -17.98
C ILE A 102 6.45 -24.47 -16.97
N ARG A 103 6.86 -23.23 -17.25
CA ARG A 103 6.78 -22.10 -16.32
C ARG A 103 5.37 -21.85 -15.80
N SER A 104 4.38 -21.81 -16.69
CA SER A 104 2.98 -21.56 -16.32
C SER A 104 2.45 -22.68 -15.41
N PHE A 105 2.74 -23.95 -15.74
CA PHE A 105 2.35 -25.09 -14.93
C PHE A 105 3.00 -25.05 -13.53
N LEU A 106 4.31 -24.79 -13.48
CA LEU A 106 5.05 -24.74 -12.22
C LEU A 106 4.55 -23.63 -11.30
N LEU A 107 4.29 -22.44 -11.85
CA LEU A 107 3.75 -21.33 -11.06
C LEU A 107 2.35 -21.66 -10.51
N ARG A 108 1.45 -22.23 -11.33
CA ARG A 108 0.13 -22.70 -10.86
C ARG A 108 0.24 -23.74 -9.75
N PHE A 109 1.16 -24.69 -9.92
CA PHE A 109 1.46 -25.70 -8.91
C PHE A 109 1.87 -25.07 -7.58
N ILE A 110 2.74 -24.06 -7.59
CA ILE A 110 3.16 -23.36 -6.37
C ILE A 110 2.02 -22.52 -5.77
N PHE A 111 1.26 -21.78 -6.59
CA PHE A 111 0.13 -20.98 -6.11
C PHE A 111 -0.89 -21.83 -5.37
N LEU A 112 -1.20 -23.02 -5.88
CA LEU A 112 -2.10 -23.97 -5.23
C LEU A 112 -1.64 -24.35 -3.81
N HIS A 113 -0.35 -24.66 -3.64
CA HIS A 113 0.17 -25.08 -2.33
C HIS A 113 0.30 -23.88 -1.37
N LEU A 114 0.65 -22.69 -1.88
CA LEU A 114 0.67 -21.47 -1.08
C LEU A 114 -0.73 -21.04 -0.63
N ASP A 115 -1.74 -21.14 -1.51
CA ASP A 115 -3.12 -20.86 -1.17
C ASP A 115 -3.62 -21.82 -0.08
N LEU A 116 -3.28 -23.11 -0.15
CA LEU A 116 -3.59 -24.08 0.91
C LEU A 116 -2.98 -23.66 2.26
N LEU A 117 -1.68 -23.30 2.27
CA LEU A 117 -1.00 -22.86 3.49
C LEU A 117 -1.66 -21.62 4.10
N ILE A 118 -1.95 -20.62 3.26
CA ILE A 118 -2.44 -19.32 3.69
C ILE A 118 -3.90 -19.40 4.11
N SER A 119 -4.75 -20.09 3.34
CA SER A 119 -6.19 -20.14 3.58
C SER A 119 -6.60 -21.04 4.75
N GLN A 120 -5.85 -22.12 5.01
CA GLN A 120 -6.24 -23.13 6.01
C GLN A 120 -5.54 -22.99 7.35
N ALA A 121 -4.44 -22.22 7.44
CA ALA A 121 -3.68 -22.12 8.67
C ALA A 121 -4.51 -21.47 9.80
N LYS A 122 -4.40 -22.07 10.99
CA LYS A 122 -5.09 -21.59 12.22
C LYS A 122 -4.42 -20.39 12.86
N GLN A 123 -3.19 -20.08 12.46
CA GLN A 123 -2.41 -18.93 12.90
C GLN A 123 -2.27 -17.95 11.74
N ASN A 124 -2.10 -16.66 12.04
CA ASN A 124 -1.89 -15.62 11.03
C ASN A 124 -0.47 -15.70 10.44
N VAL A 125 -0.22 -16.68 9.57
CA VAL A 125 1.09 -16.97 8.97
C VAL A 125 1.73 -15.74 8.30
N LEU A 126 0.90 -14.84 7.76
CA LEU A 126 1.34 -13.62 7.07
C LEU A 126 1.91 -12.54 8.00
N HIS A 127 1.73 -12.64 9.33
CA HIS A 127 2.39 -11.74 10.28
C HIS A 127 3.90 -11.99 10.32
N SER A 128 4.37 -13.17 9.91
CA SER A 128 5.79 -13.45 9.76
C SER A 128 6.33 -12.84 8.45
N PRO A 129 7.28 -11.88 8.51
CA PRO A 129 7.84 -11.26 7.30
C PRO A 129 8.59 -12.28 6.42
N ASP A 130 9.11 -13.35 7.01
CA ASP A 130 9.85 -14.40 6.32
C ASP A 130 8.93 -15.32 5.49
N VAL A 131 7.62 -15.29 5.76
CA VAL A 131 6.60 -15.96 4.93
C VAL A 131 5.97 -14.98 3.95
N LEU A 132 5.63 -13.78 4.40
CA LEU A 132 4.97 -12.77 3.57
C LEU A 132 5.86 -12.33 2.40
N ARG A 133 7.14 -11.99 2.64
CA ARG A 133 8.03 -11.43 1.61
C ARG A 133 8.23 -12.38 0.42
N PRO A 134 8.55 -13.69 0.60
CA PRO A 134 8.66 -14.60 -0.53
C PRO A 134 7.40 -14.69 -1.37
N ILE A 135 6.22 -14.71 -0.73
CA ILE A 135 4.93 -14.81 -1.44
C ILE A 135 4.69 -13.56 -2.27
N LEU A 136 4.92 -12.38 -1.70
CA LEU A 136 4.82 -11.11 -2.44
C LEU A 136 5.83 -11.04 -3.60
N HIS A 137 7.06 -11.50 -3.37
CA HIS A 137 8.09 -11.54 -4.41
C HIS A 137 7.68 -12.44 -5.59
N LEU A 138 7.08 -13.59 -5.29
CA LEU A 138 6.53 -14.49 -6.30
C LEU A 138 5.40 -13.84 -7.12
N LEU A 139 4.52 -13.06 -6.48
CA LEU A 139 3.48 -12.31 -7.17
C LEU A 139 4.04 -11.18 -8.04
N VAL A 140 5.12 -10.54 -7.62
CA VAL A 140 5.79 -9.52 -8.46
C VAL A 140 6.37 -10.18 -9.72
N TYR A 141 6.92 -11.39 -9.64
CA TYR A 141 7.39 -12.11 -10.83
C TYR A 141 6.28 -12.37 -11.86
N THR A 142 5.05 -12.62 -11.42
CA THR A 142 3.94 -12.87 -12.35
C THR A 142 3.39 -11.63 -13.01
N LYS A 143 3.69 -10.43 -12.49
CA LYS A 143 3.27 -9.15 -13.08
C LYS A 143 3.68 -9.00 -14.56
N HIS A 144 4.82 -9.55 -14.93
CA HIS A 144 5.39 -9.41 -16.28
C HIS A 144 5.11 -10.59 -17.21
N LEU A 145 4.51 -11.68 -16.70
CA LEU A 145 4.27 -12.89 -17.47
C LEU A 145 2.86 -12.86 -18.08
N GLN A 146 2.77 -12.57 -19.40
CA GLN A 146 1.50 -12.62 -20.13
C GLN A 146 0.86 -14.02 -20.13
N GLU A 147 1.67 -15.07 -20.06
CA GLU A 147 1.27 -16.49 -20.05
C GLU A 147 0.56 -16.96 -18.76
N VAL A 148 0.65 -16.15 -17.69
CA VAL A 148 0.09 -16.46 -16.35
C VAL A 148 -0.95 -15.41 -15.96
N GLN A 149 -1.52 -14.69 -16.94
CA GLN A 149 -2.57 -13.70 -16.66
C GLN A 149 -3.78 -14.39 -16.02
N PHE A 150 -3.80 -14.34 -14.68
CA PHE A 150 -4.88 -14.73 -13.80
C PHE A 150 -5.34 -16.18 -14.01
N SER A 151 -4.45 -17.15 -13.78
CA SER A 151 -4.90 -18.54 -13.58
C SER A 151 -5.82 -18.62 -12.37
N GLN A 152 -6.69 -19.64 -12.33
CA GLN A 152 -7.62 -19.83 -11.21
C GLN A 152 -6.88 -19.93 -9.86
N GLU A 153 -5.72 -20.59 -9.84
CA GLU A 153 -4.89 -20.74 -8.64
C GLU A 153 -4.30 -19.41 -8.17
N LEU A 154 -3.85 -18.56 -9.10
CA LEU A 154 -3.39 -17.21 -8.78
C LEU A 154 -4.55 -16.37 -8.24
N SER A 155 -5.74 -16.46 -8.84
CA SER A 155 -6.94 -15.75 -8.37
C SER A 155 -7.33 -16.18 -6.96
N HIS A 156 -7.30 -17.48 -6.66
CA HIS A 156 -7.58 -18.00 -5.32
C HIS A 156 -6.54 -17.50 -4.30
N LEU A 157 -5.24 -17.61 -4.63
CA LEU A 157 -4.17 -17.13 -3.77
C LEU A 157 -4.30 -15.62 -3.49
N LEU A 158 -4.57 -14.81 -4.52
CA LEU A 158 -4.78 -13.38 -4.39
C LEU A 158 -6.01 -13.05 -3.55
N LYS A 159 -7.11 -13.80 -3.69
CA LYS A 159 -8.31 -13.68 -2.86
C LYS A 159 -8.00 -14.01 -1.40
N SER A 160 -7.34 -15.13 -1.11
CA SER A 160 -6.93 -15.53 0.24
C SER A 160 -5.99 -14.51 0.88
N LEU A 161 -5.00 -14.02 0.12
CA LEU A 161 -4.10 -12.95 0.56
C LEU A 161 -4.87 -11.66 0.82
N CYS A 162 -5.79 -11.27 -0.05
CA CYS A 162 -6.64 -10.09 0.14
C CYS A 162 -7.43 -10.20 1.44
N VAL A 163 -8.08 -11.33 1.69
CA VAL A 163 -8.88 -11.55 2.89
C VAL A 163 -8.03 -11.42 4.16
N LEU A 164 -6.85 -12.04 4.19
CA LEU A 164 -6.01 -12.03 5.38
C LEU A 164 -5.27 -10.71 5.60
N LEU A 165 -4.79 -10.06 4.52
CA LEU A 165 -4.16 -8.75 4.61
C LEU A 165 -5.16 -7.66 5.02
N CYS A 166 -6.43 -7.80 4.62
CA CYS A 166 -7.47 -6.84 4.98
C CYS A 166 -8.06 -7.08 6.37
N ARG A 167 -8.03 -8.32 6.88
CA ARG A 167 -8.44 -8.63 8.26
C ARG A 167 -7.51 -8.00 9.29
N ASP A 168 -6.22 -7.88 8.99
CA ASP A 168 -5.21 -7.31 9.90
C ASP A 168 -4.51 -6.09 9.27
N SER A 169 -5.05 -4.90 9.53
CA SER A 169 -4.51 -3.60 9.08
C SER A 169 -3.05 -3.34 9.54
N SER A 170 -2.58 -4.06 10.56
CA SER A 170 -1.18 -4.02 11.02
C SER A 170 -0.20 -4.51 9.94
N VAL A 171 -0.60 -5.45 9.07
CA VAL A 171 0.27 -5.97 7.99
C VAL A 171 0.48 -4.92 6.89
N LEU A 172 -0.53 -4.07 6.65
CA LEU A 172 -0.41 -2.93 5.72
C LEU A 172 0.57 -1.87 6.23
N LYS A 173 0.87 -1.80 7.54
CA LYS A 173 1.90 -0.90 8.07
C LYS A 173 3.31 -1.28 7.57
N TYR A 174 3.56 -2.55 7.22
CA TYR A 174 4.84 -2.98 6.63
C TYR A 174 5.06 -2.49 5.19
N SER A 175 4.01 -2.00 4.52
CA SER A 175 4.10 -1.33 3.21
C SER A 175 4.90 -0.01 3.26
N ARG A 176 5.20 0.50 4.46
CA ARG A 176 5.67 1.88 4.65
C ARG A 176 7.19 2.09 4.49
N LYS A 177 8.04 1.06 4.33
CA LYS A 177 9.50 1.25 4.19
C LYS A 177 10.23 0.18 3.34
N GLY A 178 11.07 0.64 2.41
CA GLY A 178 12.10 -0.15 1.71
C GLY A 178 11.58 -1.01 0.54
N PRO A 179 12.46 -1.81 -0.11
CA PRO A 179 12.10 -2.66 -1.25
C PRO A 179 11.02 -3.70 -0.93
N ALA A 180 10.85 -4.06 0.34
CA ALA A 180 9.75 -4.91 0.79
C ALA A 180 8.38 -4.21 0.70
N GLY A 181 8.32 -2.88 0.88
CA GLY A 181 7.09 -2.10 0.74
C GLY A 181 6.61 -1.98 -0.70
N ASP A 182 7.54 -1.89 -1.66
CA ASP A 182 7.22 -1.88 -3.09
C ASP A 182 6.59 -3.21 -3.52
N ASN A 183 7.09 -4.35 -2.99
CA ASN A 183 6.50 -5.66 -3.24
C ASN A 183 5.06 -5.78 -2.68
N VAL A 184 4.78 -5.18 -1.51
CA VAL A 184 3.42 -5.14 -0.93
C VAL A 184 2.49 -4.32 -1.81
N ARG A 185 2.93 -3.15 -2.26
CA ARG A 185 2.17 -2.27 -3.16
C ARG A 185 1.88 -2.96 -4.50
N ASP A 186 2.86 -3.63 -5.09
CA ASP A 186 2.66 -4.35 -6.33
C ASP A 186 1.68 -5.52 -6.19
N ALA A 187 1.78 -6.31 -5.12
CA ALA A 187 0.81 -7.37 -4.83
C ALA A 187 -0.61 -6.80 -4.61
N PHE A 188 -0.72 -5.68 -3.90
CA PHE A 188 -1.99 -4.97 -3.76
C PHE A 188 -2.57 -4.57 -5.11
N LEU A 189 -1.75 -4.02 -6.01
CA LEU A 189 -2.22 -3.62 -7.33
C LEU A 189 -2.67 -4.81 -8.17
N LEU A 190 -2.08 -6.00 -7.95
CA LEU A 190 -2.56 -7.25 -8.56
C LEU A 190 -3.93 -7.67 -7.99
N ILE A 191 -4.13 -7.57 -6.68
CA ILE A 191 -5.43 -7.85 -6.03
C ILE A 191 -6.50 -6.89 -6.55
N VAL A 192 -6.20 -5.59 -6.61
CA VAL A 192 -7.12 -4.59 -7.16
C VAL A 192 -7.40 -4.84 -8.64
N ALA A 193 -6.40 -5.25 -9.43
CA ALA A 193 -6.61 -5.62 -10.82
C ALA A 193 -7.49 -6.89 -10.97
N LEU A 194 -7.38 -7.86 -10.06
CA LEU A 194 -8.20 -9.06 -10.05
C LEU A 194 -9.69 -8.74 -9.87
N SER A 195 -10.03 -7.66 -9.15
CA SER A 195 -11.42 -7.22 -8.96
C SER A 195 -12.18 -6.94 -10.28
N VAL A 196 -11.46 -6.72 -11.39
CA VAL A 196 -12.07 -6.53 -12.72
C VAL A 196 -12.63 -7.84 -13.26
N ARG A 197 -12.04 -8.98 -12.87
CA ARG A 197 -12.38 -10.31 -13.39
C ARG A 197 -13.18 -11.15 -12.39
N ASP A 198 -12.96 -10.94 -11.10
CA ASP A 198 -13.61 -11.69 -10.03
C ASP A 198 -14.57 -10.77 -9.24
N PRO A 199 -15.89 -10.94 -9.39
CA PRO A 199 -16.88 -10.11 -8.69
C PRO A 199 -16.87 -10.35 -7.18
N ASP A 200 -16.49 -11.53 -6.69
CA ASP A 200 -16.41 -11.79 -5.25
C ASP A 200 -15.28 -10.98 -4.63
N VAL A 201 -14.14 -10.87 -5.33
CA VAL A 201 -13.02 -10.03 -4.89
C VAL A 201 -13.44 -8.57 -4.91
N ALA A 202 -14.16 -8.11 -5.93
CA ALA A 202 -14.69 -6.76 -5.97
C ALA A 202 -15.63 -6.48 -4.79
N GLN A 203 -16.57 -7.39 -4.52
CA GLN A 203 -17.52 -7.28 -3.40
C GLN A 203 -16.80 -7.31 -2.05
N TYR A 204 -15.79 -8.17 -1.90
CA TYR A 204 -14.98 -8.24 -0.69
C TYR A 204 -14.20 -6.93 -0.47
N LEU A 205 -13.58 -6.37 -1.52
CA LEU A 205 -12.85 -5.11 -1.45
C LEU A 205 -13.74 -3.92 -1.09
N THR A 206 -15.01 -3.91 -1.52
CA THR A 206 -15.95 -2.82 -1.22
C THR A 206 -16.65 -2.96 0.13
N SER A 207 -16.97 -4.19 0.56
CA SER A 207 -17.89 -4.41 1.69
C SER A 207 -17.35 -5.34 2.79
N GLY A 208 -16.32 -6.13 2.49
CA GLY A 208 -15.72 -7.09 3.43
C GLY A 208 -14.34 -6.70 3.93
N SER A 209 -13.82 -5.54 3.52
CA SER A 209 -12.44 -5.10 3.77
C SER A 209 -12.35 -3.62 4.12
N ASP A 210 -11.47 -3.27 5.05
CA ASP A 210 -11.14 -1.87 5.38
C ASP A 210 -10.05 -1.27 4.47
N LEU A 211 -9.83 -1.87 3.31
CA LEU A 211 -8.70 -1.53 2.46
C LEU A 211 -8.79 -0.11 1.90
N CYS A 212 -9.92 0.25 1.30
CA CYS A 212 -10.17 1.58 0.75
C CYS A 212 -10.12 2.67 1.86
N PRO A 213 -10.75 2.46 3.04
CA PRO A 213 -10.55 3.34 4.20
C PRO A 213 -9.08 3.51 4.59
N VAL A 214 -8.32 2.41 4.72
CA VAL A 214 -6.92 2.45 5.15
C VAL A 214 -6.04 3.22 4.16
N LEU A 215 -6.32 3.16 2.85
CA LEU A 215 -5.64 4.01 1.86
C LEU A 215 -5.86 5.50 2.14
N ALA A 216 -7.11 5.91 2.38
CA ALA A 216 -7.45 7.29 2.67
C ALA A 216 -6.84 7.75 4.00
N THR A 217 -6.94 6.94 5.06
CA THR A 217 -6.29 7.22 6.35
C THR A 217 -4.76 7.30 6.21
N GLY A 218 -4.17 6.49 5.32
CA GLY A 218 -2.76 6.55 4.97
C GLY A 218 -2.35 7.89 4.39
N LEU A 219 -3.12 8.42 3.42
CA LEU A 219 -2.91 9.76 2.87
C LEU A 219 -3.05 10.83 3.97
N SER A 220 -4.10 10.75 4.78
CA SER A 220 -4.35 11.69 5.89
C SER A 220 -3.20 11.71 6.90
N GLY A 221 -2.70 10.54 7.34
CA GLY A 221 -1.59 10.46 8.28
C GLY A 221 -0.26 10.98 7.71
N LEU A 222 0.01 10.72 6.43
CA LEU A 222 1.19 11.25 5.75
C LEU A 222 1.08 12.77 5.54
N TYR A 223 -0.11 13.28 5.23
CA TYR A 223 -0.35 14.71 5.08
C TYR A 223 -0.08 15.47 6.39
N SER A 224 -0.54 14.95 7.52
CA SER A 224 -0.28 15.54 8.83
C SER A 224 1.21 15.62 9.20
N SER A 225 2.04 14.83 8.52
CA SER A 225 3.50 14.82 8.70
C SER A 225 4.23 15.78 7.74
N LEU A 226 3.51 16.46 6.84
CA LEU A 226 4.12 17.40 5.89
C LEU A 226 4.56 18.69 6.59
N PRO A 227 5.64 19.33 6.10
CA PRO A 227 6.02 20.66 6.55
C PRO A 227 4.87 21.64 6.34
N LYS A 228 4.55 22.40 7.38
CA LYS A 228 3.42 23.33 7.35
C LYS A 228 3.79 24.72 6.85
N LYS A 229 5.09 24.98 6.66
CA LYS A 229 5.61 26.28 6.23
C LYS A 229 6.64 26.12 5.13
N LEU A 230 6.49 26.94 4.08
CA LEU A 230 7.46 27.05 3.00
C LEU A 230 8.40 28.22 3.29
N ILE A 231 9.71 27.96 3.37
CA ILE A 231 10.72 29.00 3.59
C ILE A 231 11.45 29.25 2.28
N VAL A 232 11.29 30.47 1.77
CA VAL A 232 12.05 30.95 0.61
C VAL A 232 13.43 31.38 1.11
N SER A 233 14.45 30.57 0.85
CA SER A 233 15.84 30.94 1.18
C SER A 233 16.78 30.72 -0.01
N SER A 234 17.62 31.73 -0.27
CA SER A 234 18.71 31.65 -1.25
C SER A 234 19.93 30.89 -0.70
N THR A 235 20.00 30.74 0.62
CA THR A 235 21.04 30.03 1.37
C THR A 235 20.38 28.89 2.13
N GLY A 236 20.94 27.67 2.05
CA GLY A 236 20.43 26.49 2.75
C GLY A 236 20.32 26.66 4.27
N PRO A 237 19.83 25.64 5.00
CA PRO A 237 19.49 25.75 6.42
C PRO A 237 20.67 26.29 7.24
N GLN A 238 20.49 27.48 7.81
CA GLN A 238 21.41 28.09 8.76
C GLN A 238 21.04 27.58 10.16
N ASN A 239 21.98 26.87 10.78
CA ASN A 239 21.99 26.43 12.19
C ASN A 239 20.77 25.66 12.71
N GLY A 240 20.91 24.32 12.78
CA GLY A 240 20.46 23.51 13.93
C GLY A 240 18.96 23.40 14.26
N ILE A 241 18.05 24.02 13.51
CA ILE A 241 16.61 23.90 13.74
C ILE A 241 16.09 22.65 13.02
N SER A 242 15.37 21.82 13.76
CA SER A 242 14.87 20.51 13.32
C SER A 242 14.12 20.59 11.97
N PRO A 243 14.53 19.82 10.94
CA PRO A 243 14.01 19.90 9.55
C PRO A 243 12.56 19.41 9.37
N SER A 244 11.83 19.10 10.44
CA SER A 244 10.55 18.40 10.36
C SER A 244 9.34 19.29 10.12
N LYS A 245 9.43 20.61 10.33
CA LYS A 245 8.28 21.53 10.21
C LYS A 245 8.32 22.49 9.02
N GLU A 246 9.48 22.64 8.39
CA GLU A 246 9.71 23.68 7.37
C GLU A 246 10.32 23.06 6.11
N LEU A 247 9.83 23.49 4.94
CA LEU A 247 10.36 23.10 3.64
C LEU A 247 11.09 24.28 3.01
N TYR A 248 12.38 24.12 2.74
CA TYR A 248 13.17 25.15 2.06
C TYR A 248 12.97 25.06 0.55
N VAL A 249 12.62 26.19 -0.06
CA VAL A 249 12.28 26.31 -1.48
C VAL A 249 13.17 27.40 -2.09
N SER A 250 13.70 27.17 -3.29
CA SER A 250 14.71 28.05 -3.87
C SER A 250 14.14 28.96 -4.96
N GLY A 251 14.41 30.27 -4.85
CA GLY A 251 14.22 31.24 -5.93
C GLY A 251 12.78 31.74 -6.18
N ALA A 252 12.58 32.38 -7.33
CA ALA A 252 11.33 33.04 -7.72
C ALA A 252 10.16 32.06 -8.00
N GLY A 253 10.47 30.78 -8.21
CA GLY A 253 9.51 29.70 -8.50
C GLY A 253 8.93 29.00 -7.26
N TRP A 254 9.12 29.55 -6.06
CA TRP A 254 8.79 28.87 -4.80
C TRP A 254 7.34 28.38 -4.67
N HIS A 255 6.42 29.04 -5.39
CA HIS A 255 4.99 28.74 -5.43
C HIS A 255 4.66 27.46 -6.22
N ARG A 256 5.66 26.83 -6.86
CA ARG A 256 5.49 25.61 -7.66
C ARG A 256 6.63 24.63 -7.40
N LEU A 257 6.40 23.73 -6.43
CA LEU A 257 7.41 22.80 -5.94
C LEU A 257 7.98 21.90 -7.06
N SER A 258 9.30 21.95 -7.20
CA SER A 258 10.09 21.21 -8.19
C SER A 258 10.49 19.83 -7.69
N LYS A 259 10.97 18.97 -8.61
CA LYS A 259 11.46 17.63 -8.27
C LYS A 259 12.59 17.63 -7.25
N GLN A 260 13.48 18.61 -7.30
CA GLN A 260 14.61 18.69 -6.37
C GLN A 260 14.13 18.97 -4.94
N GLU A 261 13.17 19.88 -4.78
CA GLU A 261 12.68 20.33 -3.47
C GLU A 261 11.84 19.28 -2.75
N TRP A 262 10.98 18.54 -3.47
CA TRP A 262 10.25 17.46 -2.81
C TRP A 262 11.07 16.18 -2.65
N SER A 263 12.12 15.97 -3.46
CA SER A 263 13.02 14.81 -3.27
C SER A 263 13.94 14.97 -2.06
N SER A 264 14.27 16.21 -1.67
CA SER A 264 15.04 16.48 -0.45
C SER A 264 14.19 16.36 0.82
N CYS A 265 12.86 16.43 0.70
CA CYS A 265 11.92 16.30 1.81
C CYS A 265 11.32 14.88 1.88
N GLN A 266 11.83 14.05 2.80
CA GLN A 266 11.38 12.67 2.95
C GLN A 266 9.86 12.52 3.24
N PRO A 267 9.22 13.31 4.13
CA PRO A 267 7.77 13.24 4.35
C PRO A 267 6.96 13.51 3.07
N LEU A 268 7.35 14.54 2.30
CA LEU A 268 6.67 14.88 1.06
C LEU A 268 6.86 13.80 0.00
N SER A 269 8.08 13.28 -0.18
CA SER A 269 8.32 12.17 -1.10
C SER A 269 7.49 10.93 -0.76
N GLN A 270 7.27 10.63 0.53
CA GLN A 270 6.43 9.52 0.96
C GLN A 270 4.94 9.73 0.69
N PHE A 271 4.45 10.95 0.94
CA PHE A 271 3.09 11.33 0.58
C PHE A 271 2.87 11.18 -0.93
N LEU A 272 3.74 11.76 -1.75
CA LEU A 272 3.64 11.71 -3.21
C LEU A 272 3.69 10.28 -3.74
N SER A 273 4.57 9.44 -3.20
CA SER A 273 4.65 8.03 -3.58
C SER A 273 3.37 7.25 -3.23
N THR A 274 2.69 7.62 -2.14
CA THR A 274 1.41 7.03 -1.74
C THR A 274 0.26 7.55 -2.61
N LEU A 275 0.30 8.83 -3.00
CA LEU A 275 -0.65 9.42 -3.94
C LEU A 275 -0.54 8.77 -5.33
N ASP A 276 0.67 8.58 -5.86
CA ASP A 276 0.91 7.89 -7.13
C ASP A 276 0.39 6.44 -7.09
N PHE A 277 0.52 5.78 -5.94
CA PHE A 277 -0.03 4.45 -5.71
C PHE A 277 -1.56 4.45 -5.71
N CYS A 278 -2.21 5.42 -5.07
CA CYS A 278 -3.67 5.58 -5.13
C CYS A 278 -4.14 5.84 -6.58
N ASP A 279 -3.44 6.68 -7.33
CA ASP A 279 -3.71 6.94 -8.75
C ASP A 279 -3.65 5.63 -9.56
N LEU A 280 -2.60 4.83 -9.39
CA LEU A 280 -2.47 3.54 -10.06
C LEU A 280 -3.50 2.49 -9.59
N ALA A 281 -3.90 2.51 -8.32
CA ALA A 281 -4.94 1.64 -7.80
C ALA A 281 -6.31 1.96 -8.42
N VAL A 282 -6.65 3.25 -8.52
CA VAL A 282 -7.87 3.73 -9.20
C VAL A 282 -7.89 3.29 -10.67
N ARG A 283 -6.76 3.38 -11.37
CA ARG A 283 -6.60 2.92 -12.77
C ARG A 283 -6.95 1.44 -12.95
N LYS A 284 -6.44 0.60 -12.04
CA LYS A 284 -6.50 -0.87 -12.15
C LYS A 284 -7.78 -1.47 -11.56
N ALA A 285 -8.52 -0.72 -10.76
CA ALA A 285 -9.71 -1.20 -10.06
C ALA A 285 -10.92 -1.42 -10.99
N SER A 286 -11.77 -2.39 -10.63
CA SER A 286 -13.11 -2.51 -11.20
C SER A 286 -13.97 -1.29 -10.84
N VAL A 287 -15.04 -1.04 -11.60
CA VAL A 287 -15.90 0.13 -11.40
C VAL A 287 -16.42 0.26 -9.95
N PRO A 288 -16.91 -0.80 -9.28
CA PRO A 288 -17.37 -0.70 -7.88
C PRO A 288 -16.26 -0.37 -6.89
N VAL A 289 -15.10 -1.02 -7.02
CA VAL A 289 -13.93 -0.79 -6.16
C VAL A 289 -13.37 0.61 -6.39
N ARG A 290 -13.27 1.04 -7.65
CA ARG A 290 -12.85 2.39 -8.03
C ARG A 290 -13.72 3.45 -7.35
N LYS A 291 -15.05 3.30 -7.41
CA LYS A 291 -15.99 4.21 -6.73
C LYS A 291 -15.75 4.26 -5.22
N HIS A 292 -15.47 3.13 -4.58
CA HIS A 292 -15.16 3.07 -3.14
C HIS A 292 -13.84 3.76 -2.80
N ILE A 293 -12.76 3.48 -3.55
CA ILE A 293 -11.47 4.16 -3.34
C ILE A 293 -11.65 5.68 -3.45
N LEU A 294 -12.31 6.15 -4.52
CA LEU A 294 -12.59 7.57 -4.75
C LEU A 294 -13.45 8.19 -3.64
N PHE A 295 -14.47 7.47 -3.17
CA PHE A 295 -15.32 7.91 -2.06
C PHE A 295 -14.51 8.14 -0.78
N TYR A 296 -13.67 7.17 -0.38
CA TYR A 296 -12.87 7.30 0.84
C TYR A 296 -11.75 8.34 0.71
N ILE A 297 -11.12 8.50 -0.47
CA ILE A 297 -10.17 9.59 -0.67
C ILE A 297 -10.87 10.95 -0.51
N TYR A 298 -12.09 11.09 -1.04
CA TYR A 298 -12.85 12.33 -0.89
C TYR A 298 -13.27 12.57 0.56
N SER A 299 -13.98 11.62 1.18
CA SER A 299 -14.59 11.77 2.50
C SER A 299 -13.61 11.64 3.66
N GLY A 300 -12.52 10.89 3.49
CA GLY A 300 -11.53 10.61 4.53
C GLY A 300 -10.25 11.43 4.46
N PHE A 301 -9.91 12.00 3.29
CA PHE A 301 -8.71 12.83 3.10
C PHE A 301 -9.05 14.24 2.61
N LEU A 302 -9.65 14.39 1.43
CA LEU A 302 -9.83 15.71 0.82
C LEU A 302 -10.70 16.63 1.67
N LEU A 303 -11.88 16.18 2.07
CA LEU A 303 -12.80 17.00 2.83
C LEU A 303 -12.29 17.32 4.26
N PRO A 304 -11.97 16.32 5.13
CA PRO A 304 -11.60 16.60 6.51
C PRO A 304 -10.19 17.14 6.69
N VAL A 305 -9.21 16.71 5.88
CA VAL A 305 -7.80 17.07 6.07
C VAL A 305 -7.42 18.23 5.18
N LEU A 306 -7.61 18.09 3.87
CA LEU A 306 -7.20 19.15 2.94
C LEU A 306 -8.14 20.36 3.02
N GLY A 307 -9.45 20.14 3.17
CA GLY A 307 -10.43 21.20 3.40
C GLY A 307 -10.09 22.04 4.62
N SER A 308 -9.78 21.38 5.75
CA SER A 308 -9.34 22.06 6.97
C SER A 308 -7.98 22.76 6.80
N ALA A 309 -7.01 22.14 6.13
CA ALA A 309 -5.71 22.74 5.89
C ALA A 309 -5.79 24.00 5.01
N LEU A 310 -6.72 24.01 4.06
CA LEU A 310 -6.98 25.18 3.23
C LEU A 310 -7.66 26.29 4.01
N HIS A 311 -8.40 26.04 5.10
CA HIS A 311 -9.14 27.04 5.88
C HIS A 311 -8.49 27.35 7.24
N GLN A 312 -7.19 27.12 7.39
CA GLN A 312 -6.46 27.51 8.60
C GLN A 312 -6.36 29.05 8.75
N ASP A 313 -6.23 29.51 9.99
CA ASP A 313 -6.01 30.93 10.30
C ASP A 313 -4.60 31.40 9.91
N SER A 314 -3.64 30.48 9.89
CA SER A 314 -2.25 30.78 9.56
C SER A 314 -2.04 30.87 8.04
N VAL A 315 -1.67 32.07 7.57
CA VAL A 315 -1.33 32.32 6.17
C VAL A 315 -0.24 31.36 5.67
N ASP A 316 0.78 31.09 6.48
CA ASP A 316 1.87 30.18 6.11
C ASP A 316 1.38 28.75 5.86
N GLU A 317 0.46 28.24 6.70
CA GLU A 317 -0.12 26.90 6.55
C GLU A 317 -1.00 26.81 5.31
N VAL A 318 -1.80 27.86 5.06
CA VAL A 318 -2.65 27.95 3.87
C VAL A 318 -1.81 28.02 2.59
N VAL A 319 -0.71 28.78 2.60
CA VAL A 319 0.24 28.85 1.48
C VAL A 319 0.83 27.46 1.19
N ALA A 320 1.30 26.75 2.21
CA ALA A 320 1.84 25.40 2.05
C ALA A 320 0.78 24.42 1.54
N ALA A 321 -0.42 24.41 2.12
CA ALA A 321 -1.52 23.54 1.70
C ALA A 321 -1.93 23.79 0.24
N THR A 322 -1.99 25.05 -0.19
CA THR A 322 -2.32 25.43 -1.57
C THR A 322 -1.24 24.98 -2.55
N ALA A 323 0.03 25.14 -2.21
CA ALA A 323 1.16 24.66 -3.02
C ALA A 323 1.20 23.12 -3.11
N TYR A 324 0.87 22.41 -2.04
CA TYR A 324 0.75 20.97 -2.05
C TYR A 324 -0.41 20.50 -2.93
N LEU A 325 -1.58 21.14 -2.85
CA LEU A 325 -2.70 20.82 -3.73
C LEU A 325 -2.36 21.01 -5.22
N GLU A 326 -1.65 22.09 -5.58
CA GLU A 326 -1.12 22.27 -6.94
C GLU A 326 -0.23 21.10 -7.36
N LEU A 327 0.71 20.72 -6.51
CA LEU A 327 1.63 19.63 -6.77
C LEU A 327 0.90 18.29 -6.92
N PHE A 328 -0.12 18.04 -6.10
CA PHE A 328 -0.91 16.82 -6.17
C PHE A 328 -1.62 16.73 -7.52
N LEU A 329 -2.36 17.77 -7.92
CA LEU A 329 -3.04 17.82 -9.21
C LEU A 329 -2.09 17.63 -10.40
N ARG A 330 -0.89 18.22 -10.34
CA ARG A 330 0.12 18.07 -11.39
C ARG A 330 0.71 16.66 -11.51
N ARG A 331 0.64 15.86 -10.45
CA ARG A 331 1.15 14.47 -10.45
C ARG A 331 0.11 13.45 -10.86
N LEU A 332 -1.16 13.70 -10.56
CA LEU A 332 -2.23 12.77 -10.86
C LEU A 332 -2.37 12.58 -12.36
N THR A 333 -2.60 11.33 -12.77
CA THR A 333 -2.76 10.97 -14.18
C THR A 333 -4.10 10.30 -14.46
N GLU A 334 -4.76 9.72 -13.45
CA GLU A 334 -6.07 9.10 -13.65
C GLU A 334 -7.21 10.12 -13.65
N PRO A 335 -8.01 10.20 -14.74
CA PRO A 335 -9.10 11.17 -14.85
C PRO A 335 -10.12 11.08 -13.72
N ALA A 336 -10.39 9.86 -13.23
CA ALA A 336 -11.36 9.66 -12.16
C ALA A 336 -10.89 10.24 -10.82
N LEU A 337 -9.58 10.17 -10.52
CA LEU A 337 -9.02 10.75 -9.30
C LEU A 337 -8.84 12.27 -9.45
N ILE A 338 -8.39 12.74 -10.61
CA ILE A 338 -8.36 14.17 -10.94
C ILE A 338 -9.75 14.78 -10.77
N GLY A 339 -10.79 14.14 -11.32
CA GLY A 339 -12.18 14.60 -11.21
C GLY A 339 -12.65 14.73 -9.75
N VAL A 340 -12.18 13.86 -8.84
CA VAL A 340 -12.50 13.98 -7.40
C VAL A 340 -11.82 15.19 -6.76
N PHE A 341 -10.58 15.50 -7.12
CA PHE A 341 -9.90 16.71 -6.65
C PHE A 341 -10.54 17.99 -7.24
N LEU A 342 -10.91 17.99 -8.52
CA LEU A 342 -11.61 19.11 -9.14
C LEU A 342 -12.98 19.33 -8.53
N ARG A 343 -13.75 18.25 -8.31
CA ARG A 343 -15.02 18.30 -7.58
C ARG A 343 -14.84 18.89 -6.19
N PHE A 344 -13.80 18.50 -5.46
CA PHE A 344 -13.47 19.08 -4.16
C PHE A 344 -13.23 20.60 -4.27
N ILE A 345 -12.45 21.06 -5.23
CA ILE A 345 -12.16 22.50 -5.39
C ILE A 345 -13.44 23.29 -5.74
N ILE A 346 -14.24 22.80 -6.68
CA ILE A 346 -15.37 23.54 -7.26
C ILE A 346 -16.62 23.46 -6.39
N THR A 347 -16.90 22.28 -5.83
CA THR A 347 -18.21 21.99 -5.21
C THR A 347 -18.16 21.73 -3.72
N ALA A 348 -16.98 21.53 -3.11
CA ALA A 348 -16.93 21.30 -1.67
C ALA A 348 -17.13 22.61 -0.91
N GLU A 349 -17.78 22.48 0.24
CA GLU A 349 -17.95 23.54 1.22
C GLU A 349 -17.23 23.13 2.50
N PHE A 350 -16.58 24.10 3.13
CA PHE A 350 -15.98 23.95 4.45
C PHE A 350 -16.55 25.05 5.35
N ASP A 351 -17.15 24.68 6.48
CA ASP A 351 -17.90 25.59 7.35
C ASP A 351 -18.94 26.45 6.59
N SER A 352 -19.65 25.85 5.63
CA SER A 352 -20.64 26.50 4.75
C SER A 352 -20.06 27.53 3.76
N LEU A 353 -18.74 27.60 3.64
CA LEU A 353 -18.06 28.43 2.64
C LEU A 353 -17.54 27.56 1.49
N PRO A 354 -17.92 27.84 0.23
CA PRO A 354 -17.39 27.12 -0.91
C PRO A 354 -15.87 27.28 -1.00
N VAL A 355 -15.13 26.17 -1.14
CA VAL A 355 -13.67 26.16 -1.23
C VAL A 355 -13.18 27.10 -2.33
N LEU A 356 -13.83 27.05 -3.50
CA LEU A 356 -13.53 27.92 -4.64
C LEU A 356 -13.64 29.41 -4.30
N SER A 357 -14.71 29.81 -3.62
CA SER A 357 -14.94 31.20 -3.24
C SER A 357 -13.86 31.70 -2.27
N THR A 358 -13.44 30.86 -1.32
CA THR A 358 -12.36 31.17 -0.39
C THR A 358 -11.03 31.34 -1.14
N LEU A 359 -10.74 30.49 -2.12
CA LEU A 359 -9.55 30.62 -2.97
C LEU A 359 -9.58 31.90 -3.80
N ILE A 360 -10.70 32.24 -4.43
CA ILE A 360 -10.85 33.48 -5.22
C ILE A 360 -10.65 34.72 -4.34
N ASN A 361 -11.27 34.75 -3.15
CA ASN A 361 -11.13 35.87 -2.22
C ASN A 361 -9.67 36.13 -1.80
N ARG A 362 -8.83 35.09 -1.75
CA ARG A 362 -7.40 35.21 -1.39
C ARG A 362 -6.57 35.98 -2.40
N LEU A 363 -6.99 36.03 -3.67
CA LEU A 363 -6.31 36.78 -4.73
C LEU A 363 -6.21 38.28 -4.41
N ASN A 364 -7.08 38.79 -3.54
CA ASN A 364 -7.13 40.21 -3.18
C ASN A 364 -6.51 40.52 -1.81
N LEU A 365 -6.13 39.50 -1.03
CA LEU A 365 -5.77 39.66 0.39
C LEU A 365 -4.26 39.72 0.65
N ASN A 366 -3.47 38.88 -0.02
CA ASN A 366 -2.03 38.79 0.25
C ASN A 366 -1.27 38.36 -1.03
N PRO A 367 -0.15 39.01 -1.39
CA PRO A 367 0.60 38.68 -2.61
C PRO A 367 1.14 37.25 -2.63
N THR A 368 1.55 36.68 -1.49
CA THR A 368 2.05 35.30 -1.44
C THR A 368 0.93 34.29 -1.67
N LEU A 369 -0.22 34.47 -1.01
CA LEU A 369 -1.43 33.67 -1.22
C LEU A 369 -1.94 33.80 -2.66
N SER A 370 -1.91 35.02 -3.21
CA SER A 370 -2.31 35.28 -4.58
C SER A 370 -1.45 34.49 -5.57
N MET A 371 -0.13 34.49 -5.36
CA MET A 371 0.80 33.78 -6.23
C MET A 371 0.58 32.25 -6.23
N VAL A 372 0.43 31.63 -5.05
CA VAL A 372 0.17 30.17 -4.98
C VAL A 372 -1.22 29.80 -5.50
N THR A 373 -2.22 30.67 -5.27
CA THR A 373 -3.58 30.45 -5.77
C THR A 373 -3.63 30.54 -7.30
N LEU A 374 -2.95 31.54 -7.89
CA LEU A 374 -2.82 31.65 -9.36
C LEU A 374 -2.07 30.46 -9.96
N SER A 375 -1.04 29.95 -9.27
CA SER A 375 -0.33 28.72 -9.66
C SER A 375 -1.28 27.52 -9.70
N LEU A 376 -2.10 27.35 -8.65
CA LEU A 376 -3.12 26.32 -8.57
C LEU A 376 -4.14 26.46 -9.72
N PHE A 377 -4.71 27.64 -9.92
CA PHE A 377 -5.69 27.88 -10.99
C PHE A 377 -5.10 27.67 -12.38
N ARG A 378 -3.83 28.05 -12.61
CA ARG A 378 -3.13 27.73 -13.85
C ARG A 378 -3.06 26.22 -14.09
N THR A 379 -2.77 25.44 -13.04
CA THR A 379 -2.76 23.97 -13.14
C THR A 379 -4.16 23.41 -13.37
N VAL A 380 -5.19 23.92 -12.67
CA VAL A 380 -6.59 23.50 -12.86
C VAL A 380 -7.08 23.79 -14.27
N LEU A 381 -6.83 24.99 -14.80
CA LEU A 381 -7.19 25.35 -16.17
C LEU A 381 -6.43 24.51 -17.20
N GLY A 382 -5.16 24.17 -16.91
CA GLY A 382 -4.37 23.27 -17.75
C GLY A 382 -4.89 21.84 -17.86
N LEU A 383 -5.79 21.41 -16.96
CA LEU A 383 -6.48 20.12 -17.05
C LEU A 383 -7.64 20.11 -18.05
N ASN A 384 -8.01 21.28 -18.60
CA ASN A 384 -9.05 21.46 -19.63
C ASN A 384 -10.42 20.84 -19.25
N CYS A 385 -10.77 20.85 -17.96
CA CYS A 385 -12.08 20.38 -17.50
C CYS A 385 -13.13 21.48 -17.73
N GLU A 386 -14.21 21.16 -18.45
CA GLU A 386 -15.27 22.11 -18.82
C GLU A 386 -15.88 22.81 -17.60
N ASP A 387 -16.29 22.04 -16.58
CA ASP A 387 -16.86 22.59 -15.34
C ASP A 387 -15.89 23.53 -14.63
N ALA A 388 -14.60 23.17 -14.59
CA ALA A 388 -13.57 23.99 -13.97
C ALA A 388 -13.34 25.29 -14.75
N MET A 389 -13.33 25.23 -16.08
CA MET A 389 -13.21 26.41 -16.93
C MET A 389 -14.44 27.31 -16.78
N TYR A 390 -15.65 26.74 -16.77
CA TYR A 390 -16.89 27.47 -16.56
C TYR A 390 -16.87 28.22 -15.22
N SER A 391 -16.61 27.53 -14.12
CA SER A 391 -16.65 28.12 -12.78
C SER A 391 -15.49 29.08 -12.47
N LEU A 392 -14.33 28.97 -13.13
CA LEU A 392 -13.18 29.85 -12.87
C LEU A 392 -13.06 31.03 -13.84
N VAL A 393 -13.54 30.88 -15.08
CA VAL A 393 -13.33 31.88 -16.14
C VAL A 393 -14.63 32.60 -16.50
N PHE A 394 -15.77 31.90 -16.43
CA PHE A 394 -17.05 32.41 -16.95
C PHE A 394 -18.08 32.74 -15.86
N GLN A 395 -17.84 32.34 -14.62
CA GLN A 395 -18.53 32.80 -13.41
C GLN A 395 -17.62 33.75 -12.63
#